data_AF-A0A2H3ASN9-F1
#
_entry.id   AF-A0A2H3ASN9-F1
#
_cell.length_a   1.000
_cell.length_b   1.000
_cell.length_c   1.000
_cell.angle_alpha   90.00
_cell.angle_beta   90.00
_cell.angle_gamma   90.00
#
_symmetry.space_group_name_H-M   'P 1'
#
loop_
_entity.id
_entity.type
_entity.pdbx_description
1 polymer ?
#
loop_
_entity_poly.entity_id
_entity_poly.type
_entity_poly.pdbx_seq_one_letter_code
_entity_poly.pdbx_strand_id
1 'polypeptide(L)'
;MRRWGAEGMFGLAGGAISNESQRNLDKGHEWMNKKKPDKAIPFLLKAMEDPNNLDACVSLALAMPHDMAIELLKRGEQQGRDGLKRSLGEDCFEDNARYGAPNFWGILETRPYMRLLGTMTRMYVQLENWNKAIEVSLEVLRICSSDNMGQRYWVGSLLLQAGRPADALYFTQQWINSTDGTPPGSGMDFKEPSSAPLTKKIEWADDEMVYPAALAAFTLWGDCELARQYLHAAVEANPQVLIKVLANSKRPSDLKATPSRTLNGRETAHDHLWLTQNLWAKPEVMNWVDGDAFVKQHILRVCSEPGCGKVEETVKQWQQCSGCKKAHYCSRACQKDHWSAHKEMCKREQKYARLSKIH
;
A
#
# COMPACT_ATOMS: atom_id res chain seq x y z
N MET A 1 10.96 -17.69 -3.13
CA MET A 1 10.91 -17.16 -1.76
C MET A 1 10.79 -18.35 -0.81
N ARG A 2 11.56 -18.41 0.29
CA ARG A 2 11.36 -19.46 1.32
C ARG A 2 9.97 -19.25 1.93
N ARG A 3 9.10 -20.27 1.89
CA ARG A 3 7.72 -20.21 2.37
C ARG A 3 7.71 -20.46 3.88
N TRP A 4 6.97 -19.66 4.64
CA TRP A 4 6.90 -19.74 6.10
C TRP A 4 5.44 -19.96 6.54
N GLY A 5 5.24 -20.59 7.69
CA GLY A 5 3.91 -20.86 8.23
C GLY A 5 3.15 -21.96 7.48
N ALA A 6 1.82 -21.94 7.56
CA ALA A 6 0.95 -22.98 7.01
C ALA A 6 1.14 -23.21 5.50
N GLU A 7 1.46 -22.19 4.72
CA GLU A 7 1.69 -22.30 3.28
C GLU A 7 2.99 -23.02 2.92
N GLY A 8 3.95 -23.05 3.85
CA GLY A 8 5.15 -23.88 3.74
C GLY A 8 4.87 -25.37 4.02
N MET A 9 3.84 -25.68 4.81
CA MET A 9 3.47 -27.04 5.22
C MET A 9 2.41 -27.67 4.32
N PHE A 10 1.44 -26.89 3.84
CA PHE A 10 0.24 -27.38 3.14
C PHE A 10 0.14 -26.91 1.68
N GLY A 11 1.13 -26.18 1.17
CA GLY A 11 1.09 -25.59 -0.17
C GLY A 11 0.26 -24.29 -0.23
N LEU A 12 0.32 -23.60 -1.38
CA LEU A 12 -0.31 -22.28 -1.52
C LEU A 12 -1.84 -22.37 -1.60
N ALA A 13 -2.37 -23.39 -2.27
CA ALA A 13 -3.80 -23.50 -2.57
C ALA A 13 -4.65 -24.08 -1.41
N GLY A 14 -4.28 -23.78 -0.16
CA GLY A 14 -5.05 -24.18 1.02
C GLY A 14 -5.18 -25.70 1.21
N GLY A 15 -4.30 -26.50 0.60
CA GLY A 15 -4.31 -27.97 0.71
C GLY A 15 -5.35 -28.71 -0.13
N ALA A 16 -6.12 -28.02 -0.99
CA ALA A 16 -7.30 -28.58 -1.65
C ALA A 16 -7.16 -28.83 -3.17
N ILE A 17 -5.93 -28.87 -3.70
CA ILE A 17 -5.67 -29.07 -5.13
C ILE A 17 -4.87 -30.35 -5.41
N SER A 18 -5.00 -30.85 -6.63
CA SER A 18 -4.23 -32.00 -7.11
C SER A 18 -2.72 -31.73 -7.15
N ASN A 19 -1.92 -32.79 -6.95
CA ASN A 19 -0.46 -32.71 -7.05
C ASN A 19 0.02 -32.20 -8.41
N GLU A 20 -0.69 -32.53 -9.49
CA GLU A 20 -0.38 -32.04 -10.83
C GLU A 20 -0.62 -30.52 -10.92
N SER A 21 -1.75 -30.04 -10.41
CA SER A 21 -2.06 -28.61 -10.37
C SER A 21 -1.03 -27.83 -9.53
N GLN A 22 -0.64 -28.36 -8.36
CA GLN A 22 0.37 -27.74 -7.50
C GLN A 22 1.74 -27.63 -8.19
N ARG A 23 2.20 -28.69 -8.87
CA ARG A 23 3.47 -28.67 -9.63
C ARG A 23 3.46 -27.63 -10.75
N ASN A 24 2.35 -27.52 -11.46
CA ASN A 24 2.19 -26.54 -12.52
C ASN A 24 2.14 -25.11 -11.97
N LEU A 25 1.44 -24.87 -10.86
CA LEU A 25 1.44 -23.59 -10.15
C LEU A 25 2.85 -23.16 -9.73
N ASP A 26 3.61 -24.05 -9.10
CA ASP A 26 4.98 -23.78 -8.65
C ASP A 26 5.90 -23.41 -9.83
N LYS A 27 5.78 -24.12 -10.95
CA LYS A 27 6.54 -23.83 -12.17
C LYS A 27 6.13 -22.53 -12.83
N GLY A 28 4.83 -22.21 -12.84
CA GLY A 28 4.32 -20.91 -13.28
C GLY A 28 4.90 -19.77 -12.43
N HIS A 29 4.89 -19.91 -11.11
CA HIS A 29 5.49 -18.95 -10.18
C HIS A 29 6.99 -18.78 -10.37
N GLU A 30 7.72 -19.84 -10.67
CA GLU A 30 9.15 -19.75 -10.99
C GLU A 30 9.39 -18.82 -12.19
N TRP A 31 8.60 -18.94 -13.25
CA TRP A 31 8.69 -18.06 -14.42
C TRP A 31 8.23 -16.63 -14.14
N MET A 32 7.18 -16.45 -13.34
CA MET A 32 6.75 -15.11 -12.89
C MET A 32 7.84 -14.41 -12.08
N ASN A 33 8.49 -15.11 -11.15
CA ASN A 33 9.62 -14.58 -10.37
C ASN A 33 10.83 -14.22 -11.26
N LYS A 34 11.03 -14.95 -12.36
CA LYS A 34 12.03 -14.64 -13.39
C LYS A 34 11.60 -13.50 -14.34
N LYS A 35 10.45 -12.86 -14.10
CA LYS A 35 9.84 -11.80 -14.93
C LYS A 35 9.64 -12.26 -16.38
N LYS A 36 9.19 -13.50 -16.57
CA LYS A 36 8.91 -14.10 -17.88
C LYS A 36 7.46 -14.61 -17.93
N PRO A 37 6.46 -13.70 -17.95
CA PRO A 37 5.05 -14.07 -17.90
C PRO A 37 4.65 -15.00 -19.05
N ASP A 38 5.13 -14.77 -20.27
CA ASP A 38 4.83 -15.61 -21.43
C ASP A 38 5.20 -17.09 -21.23
N LYS A 39 6.27 -17.34 -20.46
CA LYS A 39 6.71 -18.70 -20.13
C LYS A 39 5.93 -19.30 -18.96
N ALA A 40 5.31 -18.48 -18.12
CA ALA A 40 4.47 -18.92 -17.02
C ALA A 40 3.09 -19.37 -17.50
N ILE A 41 2.51 -18.67 -18.49
CA ILE A 41 1.14 -18.86 -18.96
C ILE A 41 0.76 -20.34 -19.21
N PRO A 42 1.54 -21.15 -19.96
CA PRO A 42 1.15 -22.55 -20.21
C PRO A 42 1.04 -23.40 -18.94
N PHE A 43 1.91 -23.16 -17.95
CA PHE A 43 1.85 -23.86 -16.67
C PHE A 43 0.68 -23.37 -15.82
N LEU A 44 0.39 -22.07 -15.83
CA LEU A 44 -0.74 -21.51 -15.09
C LEU A 44 -2.08 -21.99 -15.66
N LEU A 45 -2.23 -22.02 -16.98
CA LEU A 45 -3.41 -22.60 -17.63
C LEU A 45 -3.61 -24.07 -17.26
N LYS A 46 -2.53 -24.87 -17.28
CA LYS A 46 -2.59 -26.28 -16.87
C LYS A 46 -2.96 -26.44 -15.40
N ALA A 47 -2.47 -25.56 -14.52
CA ALA A 47 -2.83 -25.56 -13.11
C ALA A 47 -4.31 -25.22 -12.88
N MET A 48 -4.89 -24.32 -13.68
CA MET A 48 -6.29 -23.91 -13.60
C MET A 48 -7.29 -24.96 -14.13
N GLU A 49 -6.83 -26.05 -14.74
CA GLU A 49 -7.72 -27.20 -15.03
C GLU A 49 -8.29 -27.81 -13.74
N ASP A 50 -7.60 -27.62 -12.60
CA ASP A 50 -8.14 -27.86 -11.27
C ASP A 50 -8.95 -26.62 -10.81
N PRO A 51 -10.29 -26.72 -10.71
CA PRO A 51 -11.16 -25.57 -10.44
C PRO A 51 -10.97 -25.00 -9.03
N ASN A 52 -10.32 -25.72 -8.12
CA ASN A 52 -10.02 -25.23 -6.77
C ASN A 52 -8.74 -24.37 -6.74
N ASN A 53 -7.96 -24.32 -7.83
CA ASN A 53 -6.70 -23.58 -7.86
C ASN A 53 -6.88 -22.10 -8.20
N LEU A 54 -7.45 -21.35 -7.26
CA LEU A 54 -7.62 -19.89 -7.38
C LEU A 54 -6.28 -19.14 -7.43
N ASP A 55 -5.20 -19.68 -6.88
CA ASP A 55 -3.87 -19.05 -6.96
C ASP A 55 -3.29 -19.08 -8.38
N ALA A 56 -3.59 -20.12 -9.16
CA ALA A 56 -3.25 -20.14 -10.58
C ALA A 56 -4.03 -19.07 -11.36
N CYS A 57 -5.32 -18.89 -11.03
CA CYS A 57 -6.16 -17.81 -11.56
C CYS A 57 -5.55 -16.43 -11.26
N VAL A 58 -5.19 -16.17 -9.99
CA VAL A 58 -4.51 -14.93 -9.56
C VAL A 58 -3.22 -14.71 -10.34
N SER A 59 -2.39 -15.73 -10.46
CA SER A 59 -1.08 -15.61 -11.10
C SER A 59 -1.20 -15.36 -12.60
N LEU A 60 -2.20 -15.97 -13.24
CA LEU A 60 -2.49 -15.76 -14.65
C LEU A 60 -3.06 -14.36 -14.90
N ALA A 61 -3.94 -13.88 -14.02
CA ALA A 61 -4.47 -12.51 -14.06
C ALA A 61 -3.35 -11.45 -13.98
N LEU A 62 -2.32 -11.68 -13.17
CA LEU A 62 -1.15 -10.80 -13.07
C LEU A 62 -0.23 -10.82 -14.31
N ALA A 63 -0.42 -11.78 -15.21
CA ALA A 63 0.39 -11.95 -16.42
C ALA A 63 -0.29 -11.42 -17.70
N MET A 64 -1.49 -10.84 -17.59
CA MET A 64 -2.32 -10.44 -18.74
C MET A 64 -2.79 -8.98 -18.65
N PRO A 65 -3.35 -8.43 -19.74
CA PRO A 65 -3.99 -7.12 -19.71
C PRO A 65 -5.09 -7.01 -18.64
N HIS A 66 -5.21 -5.84 -18.00
CA HIS A 66 -6.04 -5.66 -16.79
C HIS A 66 -7.55 -5.91 -17.03
N ASP A 67 -8.05 -5.59 -18.23
CA ASP A 67 -9.43 -5.83 -18.64
C ASP A 67 -9.73 -7.33 -18.73
N MET A 68 -8.85 -8.10 -19.39
CA MET A 68 -8.94 -9.56 -19.44
C MET A 68 -8.75 -10.20 -18.06
N ALA A 69 -7.85 -9.63 -17.24
CA ALA A 69 -7.60 -10.09 -15.88
C ALA A 69 -8.86 -10.02 -15.02
N ILE A 70 -9.62 -8.93 -15.09
CA ILE A 70 -10.88 -8.80 -14.33
C ILE A 70 -11.91 -9.86 -14.74
N GLU A 71 -12.07 -10.12 -16.03
CA GLU A 71 -13.03 -11.15 -16.48
C GLU A 71 -12.63 -12.56 -16.03
N LEU A 72 -11.33 -12.85 -16.00
CA LEU A 72 -10.81 -14.09 -15.43
C LEU A 72 -11.10 -14.16 -13.91
N LEU A 73 -10.78 -13.08 -13.18
CA LEU A 73 -10.93 -13.04 -11.73
C LEU A 73 -12.40 -13.13 -11.29
N LYS A 74 -13.35 -12.51 -12.01
CA LYS A 74 -14.80 -12.65 -11.73
C LYS A 74 -15.26 -14.10 -11.81
N ARG A 75 -14.78 -14.86 -12.80
CA ARG A 75 -15.08 -16.30 -12.91
C ARG A 75 -14.46 -17.07 -11.75
N GLY A 76 -13.22 -16.74 -11.39
CA GLY A 76 -12.54 -17.35 -10.24
C GLY A 76 -13.21 -17.01 -8.90
N GLU A 77 -13.74 -15.79 -8.74
CA GLU A 77 -14.52 -15.38 -7.58
C GLU A 77 -15.76 -16.26 -7.44
N GLN A 78 -16.56 -16.38 -8.50
CA GLN A 78 -17.76 -17.23 -8.49
C GLN A 78 -17.42 -18.69 -8.15
N GLN A 79 -16.41 -19.25 -8.81
CA GLN A 79 -15.95 -20.62 -8.54
C GLN A 79 -15.47 -20.79 -7.08
N GLY A 80 -14.73 -19.81 -6.56
CA GLY A 80 -14.27 -19.81 -5.19
C GLY A 80 -15.41 -19.72 -4.18
N ARG A 81 -16.42 -18.86 -4.42
CA ARG A 81 -17.61 -18.78 -3.57
C ARG A 81 -18.36 -20.11 -3.53
N ASP A 82 -18.60 -20.71 -4.69
CA ASP A 82 -19.30 -21.98 -4.77
C ASP A 82 -18.49 -23.12 -4.13
N GLY A 83 -17.16 -23.11 -4.29
CA GLY A 83 -16.25 -24.05 -3.65
C GLY A 83 -16.27 -23.95 -2.13
N LEU A 84 -16.17 -22.74 -1.59
CA LEU A 84 -16.19 -22.49 -0.16
C LEU A 84 -17.55 -22.83 0.47
N LYS A 85 -18.66 -22.54 -0.21
CA LYS A 85 -19.99 -22.97 0.27
C LYS A 85 -20.12 -24.48 0.38
N ARG A 86 -19.59 -25.22 -0.60
CA ARG A 86 -19.58 -26.69 -0.56
C ARG A 86 -18.71 -27.25 0.56
N SER A 87 -17.56 -26.63 0.85
CA SER A 87 -16.61 -27.14 1.83
C SER A 87 -16.90 -26.67 3.27
N LEU A 88 -17.40 -25.45 3.45
CA LEU A 88 -17.54 -24.80 4.75
C LEU A 88 -19.00 -24.63 5.20
N GLY A 89 -19.96 -24.77 4.28
CA GLY A 89 -21.39 -24.52 4.52
C GLY A 89 -21.90 -23.31 3.73
N GLU A 90 -23.20 -23.32 3.40
CA GLU A 90 -23.85 -22.22 2.65
C GLU A 90 -23.77 -20.87 3.38
N ASP A 91 -23.72 -20.92 4.71
CA ASP A 91 -23.65 -19.77 5.62
C ASP A 91 -22.23 -19.21 5.79
N CYS A 92 -21.18 -19.82 5.19
CA CYS A 92 -19.79 -19.44 5.46
C CYS A 92 -19.42 -17.97 5.15
N PHE A 93 -20.23 -17.27 4.33
CA PHE A 93 -20.03 -15.85 4.03
C PHE A 93 -20.85 -14.90 4.92
N GLU A 94 -21.72 -15.43 5.80
CA GLU A 94 -22.54 -14.63 6.72
C GLU A 94 -21.71 -14.11 7.89
N ASP A 95 -22.02 -12.92 8.42
CA ASP A 95 -21.22 -12.26 9.47
C ASP A 95 -21.20 -13.04 10.80
N ASN A 96 -22.19 -13.91 11.01
CA ASN A 96 -22.35 -14.76 12.19
C ASN A 96 -22.00 -16.24 11.92
N ALA A 97 -21.34 -16.54 10.79
CA ALA A 97 -20.97 -17.90 10.42
C ALA A 97 -20.13 -18.56 11.53
N ARG A 98 -20.44 -19.81 11.86
CA ARG A 98 -19.63 -20.59 12.83
C ARG A 98 -18.22 -20.86 12.29
N TYR A 99 -18.11 -21.10 10.97
CA TYR A 99 -16.86 -21.38 10.27
C TYR A 99 -16.85 -20.63 8.94
N GLY A 100 -16.23 -19.45 8.94
CA GLY A 100 -16.31 -18.53 7.82
C GLY A 100 -16.03 -17.09 8.24
N ALA A 101 -16.78 -16.14 7.69
CA ALA A 101 -16.65 -14.73 8.02
C ALA A 101 -16.96 -14.50 9.52
N PRO A 102 -16.32 -13.52 10.18
CA PRO A 102 -15.28 -12.62 9.68
C PRO A 102 -13.86 -13.20 9.84
N ASN A 103 -13.71 -14.52 9.96
CA ASN A 103 -12.46 -15.18 10.35
C ASN A 103 -11.73 -15.88 9.19
N PHE A 104 -11.96 -15.46 7.94
CA PHE A 104 -11.42 -16.15 6.75
C PHE A 104 -9.91 -16.39 6.86
N TRP A 105 -9.11 -15.42 7.29
CA TRP A 105 -7.66 -15.61 7.38
C TRP A 105 -7.21 -16.78 8.28
N GLY A 106 -7.97 -17.08 9.33
CA GLY A 106 -7.73 -18.22 10.21
C GLY A 106 -8.02 -19.57 9.56
N ILE A 107 -8.76 -19.58 8.45
CA ILE A 107 -9.20 -20.77 7.71
C ILE A 107 -8.37 -20.89 6.43
N LEU A 108 -7.50 -21.90 6.37
CA LEU A 108 -6.52 -22.07 5.28
C LEU A 108 -7.18 -22.17 3.90
N GLU A 109 -8.32 -22.86 3.85
CA GLU A 109 -9.12 -23.12 2.66
C GLU A 109 -9.64 -21.84 2.01
N THR A 110 -9.85 -20.76 2.78
CA THR A 110 -10.38 -19.48 2.25
C THR A 110 -9.29 -18.54 1.73
N ARG A 111 -8.01 -18.77 2.06
CA ARG A 111 -6.92 -17.85 1.71
C ARG A 111 -6.70 -17.66 0.20
N PRO A 112 -6.82 -18.69 -0.65
CA PRO A 112 -6.76 -18.49 -2.11
C PRO A 112 -7.86 -17.54 -2.61
N TYR A 113 -9.07 -17.63 -2.05
CA TYR A 113 -10.18 -16.73 -2.37
C TYR A 113 -9.88 -15.30 -1.92
N MET A 114 -9.34 -15.12 -0.71
CA MET A 114 -8.95 -13.79 -0.23
C MET A 114 -7.87 -13.14 -1.11
N ARG A 115 -6.84 -13.90 -1.53
CA ARG A 115 -5.80 -13.41 -2.47
C ARG A 115 -6.38 -13.05 -3.84
N LEU A 116 -7.39 -13.78 -4.29
CA LEU A 116 -8.14 -13.45 -5.50
C LEU A 116 -8.81 -12.09 -5.37
N LEU A 117 -9.52 -11.82 -4.28
CA LEU A 117 -10.13 -10.52 -4.02
C LEU A 117 -9.10 -9.38 -3.95
N GLY A 118 -7.98 -9.59 -3.25
CA GLY A 118 -6.89 -8.60 -3.23
C GLY A 118 -6.33 -8.28 -4.62
N THR A 119 -6.26 -9.29 -5.49
CA THR A 119 -5.85 -9.11 -6.90
C THR A 119 -6.93 -8.35 -7.69
N MET A 120 -8.21 -8.63 -7.46
CA MET A 120 -9.31 -7.87 -8.06
C MET A 120 -9.25 -6.39 -7.66
N THR A 121 -9.03 -6.07 -6.38
CA THR A 121 -8.84 -4.68 -5.94
C THR A 121 -7.74 -3.99 -6.74
N ARG A 122 -6.57 -4.62 -6.88
CA ARG A 122 -5.45 -4.05 -7.65
C ARG A 122 -5.81 -3.84 -9.13
N MET A 123 -6.49 -4.79 -9.75
CA MET A 123 -6.90 -4.67 -11.15
C MET A 123 -7.93 -3.54 -11.33
N TYR A 124 -8.91 -3.41 -10.44
CA TYR A 124 -9.88 -2.31 -10.48
C TYR A 124 -9.22 -0.95 -10.28
N VAL A 125 -8.21 -0.84 -9.41
CA VAL A 125 -7.39 0.38 -9.27
C VAL A 125 -6.66 0.72 -10.57
N GLN A 126 -6.05 -0.27 -11.22
CA GLN A 126 -5.35 -0.07 -12.49
C GLN A 126 -6.28 0.34 -13.65
N LEU A 127 -7.55 -0.05 -13.57
CA LEU A 127 -8.61 0.36 -14.49
C LEU A 127 -9.32 1.64 -14.05
N GLU A 128 -8.88 2.28 -12.96
CA GLU A 128 -9.50 3.46 -12.34
C GLU A 128 -11.00 3.27 -12.02
N ASN A 129 -11.42 2.02 -11.79
CA ASN A 129 -12.77 1.69 -11.35
C ASN A 129 -12.83 1.72 -9.80
N TRP A 130 -12.82 2.94 -9.27
CA TRP A 130 -12.72 3.19 -7.83
C TRP A 130 -13.85 2.54 -7.03
N ASN A 131 -15.09 2.61 -7.52
CA ASN A 131 -16.24 2.04 -6.83
C ASN A 131 -16.12 0.52 -6.67
N LYS A 132 -15.69 -0.20 -7.71
CA LYS A 132 -15.46 -1.65 -7.60
C LYS A 132 -14.24 -2.00 -6.76
N ALA A 133 -13.18 -1.19 -6.80
CA ALA A 133 -12.06 -1.37 -5.89
C ALA A 133 -12.48 -1.22 -4.41
N ILE A 134 -13.34 -0.24 -4.10
CA ILE A 134 -13.90 -0.03 -2.76
C ILE A 134 -14.78 -1.22 -2.37
N GLU A 135 -15.73 -1.63 -3.20
CA GLU A 135 -16.65 -2.76 -2.93
C GLU A 135 -15.88 -4.03 -2.55
N VAL A 136 -14.88 -4.42 -3.34
CA VAL A 136 -14.05 -5.59 -3.05
C VAL A 136 -13.21 -5.39 -1.79
N SER A 137 -12.66 -4.19 -1.57
CA SER A 137 -11.86 -3.88 -0.37
C SER A 137 -12.69 -4.01 0.91
N LEU A 138 -13.92 -3.50 0.89
CA LEU A 138 -14.82 -3.58 2.05
C LEU A 138 -15.28 -5.02 2.27
N GLU A 139 -15.52 -5.80 1.21
CA GLU A 139 -15.83 -7.23 1.36
C GLU A 139 -14.68 -8.00 2.01
N VAL A 140 -13.43 -7.72 1.63
CA VAL A 140 -12.25 -8.33 2.28
C VAL A 140 -12.18 -7.97 3.77
N LEU A 141 -12.46 -6.71 4.14
CA LEU A 141 -12.51 -6.28 5.54
C LEU A 141 -13.70 -6.87 6.32
N ARG A 142 -14.81 -7.18 5.65
CA ARG A 142 -15.98 -7.84 6.25
C ARG A 142 -15.68 -9.30 6.56
N ILE A 143 -15.16 -10.05 5.59
CA ILE A 143 -14.88 -11.48 5.75
C ILE A 143 -13.57 -11.77 6.51
N CYS A 144 -12.71 -10.77 6.67
CA CYS A 144 -11.49 -10.80 7.48
C CYS A 144 -11.36 -9.53 8.32
N SER A 145 -12.07 -9.50 9.45
CA SER A 145 -12.07 -8.32 10.34
C SER A 145 -10.69 -8.01 10.92
N SER A 146 -9.86 -9.03 11.15
CA SER A 146 -8.48 -8.88 11.63
C SER A 146 -7.53 -8.22 10.61
N ASP A 147 -8.03 -7.91 9.40
CA ASP A 147 -7.33 -7.22 8.32
C ASP A 147 -5.90 -7.72 8.06
N ASN A 148 -5.76 -9.04 7.96
CA ASN A 148 -4.45 -9.67 7.75
C ASN A 148 -3.84 -9.37 6.38
N MET A 149 -4.65 -8.91 5.42
CA MET A 149 -4.20 -8.51 4.10
C MET A 149 -3.79 -7.03 4.03
N GLY A 150 -4.02 -6.25 5.10
CA GLY A 150 -3.72 -4.82 5.13
C GLY A 150 -4.60 -4.01 4.18
N GLN A 151 -5.84 -4.45 3.97
CA GLN A 151 -6.80 -3.81 3.09
C GLN A 151 -7.21 -2.43 3.60
N ARG A 152 -7.17 -2.18 4.92
CA ARG A 152 -7.48 -0.86 5.50
C ARG A 152 -6.67 0.26 4.85
N TYR A 153 -5.40 0.01 4.56
CA TYR A 153 -4.43 0.98 4.01
C TYR A 153 -4.82 1.54 2.64
N TRP A 154 -5.74 0.87 1.95
CA TRP A 154 -6.22 1.27 0.64
C TRP A 154 -7.50 2.08 0.71
N VAL A 155 -8.40 1.73 1.63
CA VAL A 155 -9.81 2.19 1.61
C VAL A 155 -9.92 3.71 1.69
N GLY A 156 -9.20 4.38 2.59
CA GLY A 156 -9.23 5.85 2.70
C GLY A 156 -8.83 6.54 1.39
N SER A 157 -7.75 6.08 0.77
CA SER A 157 -7.27 6.58 -0.52
C SER A 157 -8.23 6.27 -1.68
N LEU A 158 -8.84 5.09 -1.69
CA LEU A 158 -9.82 4.70 -2.71
C LEU A 158 -11.10 5.54 -2.60
N LEU A 159 -11.59 5.78 -1.38
CA LEU A 159 -12.75 6.64 -1.12
C LEU A 159 -12.49 8.07 -1.62
N LEU A 160 -11.30 8.61 -1.40
CA LEU A 160 -10.90 9.90 -1.95
C LEU A 160 -10.91 9.93 -3.48
N GLN A 161 -10.39 8.88 -4.14
CA GLN A 161 -10.43 8.78 -5.61
C GLN A 161 -11.86 8.69 -6.15
N ALA A 162 -12.76 8.04 -5.41
CA ALA A 162 -14.18 7.97 -5.75
C ALA A 162 -14.96 9.26 -5.43
N GLY A 163 -14.30 10.32 -4.94
CA GLY A 163 -14.97 11.56 -4.58
C GLY A 163 -15.82 11.46 -3.31
N ARG A 164 -15.46 10.56 -2.38
CA ARG A 164 -16.15 10.33 -1.10
C ARG A 164 -15.29 10.77 0.10
N PRO A 165 -14.95 12.07 0.23
CA PRO A 165 -14.05 12.54 1.28
C PRO A 165 -14.65 12.41 2.70
N ALA A 166 -15.96 12.53 2.86
CA ALA A 166 -16.62 12.32 4.16
C ALA A 166 -16.40 10.89 4.66
N ASP A 167 -16.62 9.91 3.79
CA ASP A 167 -16.43 8.49 4.11
C ASP A 167 -14.96 8.15 4.34
N ALA A 168 -14.04 8.75 3.56
CA ALA A 168 -12.61 8.59 3.74
C ALA A 168 -12.15 9.11 5.12
N LEU A 169 -12.64 10.28 5.52
CA LEU A 169 -12.31 10.86 6.83
C LEU A 169 -12.92 10.03 7.96
N TYR A 170 -14.18 9.61 7.84
CA TYR A 170 -14.82 8.75 8.83
C TYR A 170 -14.04 7.46 9.03
N PHE A 171 -13.73 6.76 7.93
CA PHE A 171 -12.99 5.50 7.95
C PHE A 171 -11.63 5.66 8.63
N THR A 172 -10.83 6.64 8.19
CA THR A 172 -9.50 6.88 8.77
C THR A 172 -9.59 7.28 10.24
N GLN A 173 -10.59 8.06 10.65
CA GLN A 173 -10.85 8.37 12.06
C GLN A 173 -11.14 7.12 12.89
N GLN A 174 -11.94 6.18 12.40
CA GLN A 174 -12.21 4.94 13.13
C GLN A 174 -10.92 4.14 13.37
N TRP A 175 -10.09 3.99 12.35
CA TRP A 175 -8.84 3.23 12.46
C TRP A 175 -7.77 3.95 13.28
N ILE A 176 -7.61 5.26 13.13
CA ILE A 176 -6.64 6.07 13.90
C ILE A 176 -6.99 6.07 15.40
N ASN A 177 -8.28 6.12 15.75
CA ASN A 177 -8.74 6.19 17.14
C ASN A 177 -8.91 4.81 17.80
N SER A 178 -8.74 3.72 17.05
CA SER A 178 -8.88 2.37 17.58
C SER A 178 -7.72 2.01 18.50
N THR A 179 -8.00 1.75 19.77
CA THR A 179 -6.99 1.40 20.78
C THR A 179 -6.60 -0.08 20.75
N ASP A 180 -7.51 -0.95 20.32
CA ASP A 180 -7.41 -2.41 20.49
C ASP A 180 -7.17 -3.13 19.14
N GLY A 181 -6.72 -2.38 18.13
CA GLY A 181 -6.52 -2.90 16.77
C GLY A 181 -7.68 -2.55 15.84
N THR A 182 -8.55 -3.51 15.54
CA THR A 182 -9.63 -3.32 14.54
C THR A 182 -10.81 -2.56 15.16
N PRO A 183 -11.26 -1.43 14.56
CA PRO A 183 -12.43 -0.71 15.07
C PRO A 183 -13.73 -1.53 14.90
N PRO A 184 -14.79 -1.23 15.67
CA PRO A 184 -16.11 -1.84 15.49
C PRO A 184 -16.59 -1.76 14.03
N GLY A 185 -17.11 -2.88 13.51
CA GLY A 185 -17.56 -2.98 12.11
C GLY A 185 -16.46 -2.75 11.08
N SER A 186 -15.18 -2.91 11.45
CA SER A 186 -14.01 -2.60 10.62
C SER A 186 -13.99 -1.14 10.12
N GLY A 187 -14.69 -0.23 10.82
CA GLY A 187 -14.82 1.18 10.44
C GLY A 187 -15.66 1.43 9.19
N MET A 188 -16.49 0.46 8.78
CA MET A 188 -17.24 0.50 7.51
C MET A 188 -18.66 1.07 7.65
N ASP A 189 -19.11 1.34 8.88
CA ASP A 189 -20.39 2.00 9.19
C ASP A 189 -20.31 3.51 8.92
N PHE A 190 -20.14 3.89 7.64
CA PHE A 190 -19.93 5.27 7.23
C PHE A 190 -20.98 6.22 7.82
N LYS A 191 -20.50 7.18 8.63
CA LYS A 191 -21.28 8.24 9.27
C LYS A 191 -20.60 9.58 9.03
N GLU A 192 -21.25 10.66 9.46
CA GLU A 192 -20.65 11.98 9.44
C GLU A 192 -19.33 11.98 10.23
N PRO A 193 -18.19 12.36 9.62
CA PRO A 193 -16.91 12.43 10.31
C PRO A 193 -16.86 13.58 11.30
N SER A 194 -16.03 13.45 12.33
CA SER A 194 -15.79 14.55 13.27
C SER A 194 -15.00 15.67 12.58
N SER A 195 -15.45 16.91 12.73
CA SER A 195 -14.70 18.12 12.36
C SER A 195 -13.90 18.72 13.52
N ALA A 196 -13.99 18.14 14.72
CA ALA A 196 -13.33 18.65 15.91
C ALA A 196 -11.81 18.44 15.82
N PRO A 197 -10.99 19.43 16.23
CA PRO A 197 -9.54 19.24 16.37
C PRO A 197 -9.19 18.04 17.26
N LEU A 198 -8.08 17.38 16.93
CA LEU A 198 -7.52 16.30 17.73
C LEU A 198 -7.10 16.84 19.11
N THR A 199 -7.57 16.17 20.16
CA THR A 199 -7.23 16.51 21.55
C THR A 199 -5.92 15.89 22.01
N LYS A 200 -5.41 14.90 21.27
CA LYS A 200 -4.16 14.19 21.55
C LYS A 200 -3.35 14.03 20.26
N LYS A 201 -2.02 14.03 20.39
CA LYS A 201 -1.13 13.70 19.29
C LYS A 201 -1.30 12.22 18.92
N ILE A 202 -1.21 11.91 17.63
CA ILE A 202 -1.18 10.54 17.12
C ILE A 202 0.24 10.00 17.33
N GLU A 203 0.44 9.12 18.30
CA GLU A 203 1.78 8.62 18.67
C GLU A 203 2.33 7.58 17.68
N TRP A 204 1.47 6.86 16.97
CA TRP A 204 1.83 5.80 16.01
C TRP A 204 1.12 6.00 14.67
N ALA A 205 1.38 7.14 14.04
CA ALA A 205 0.78 7.49 12.77
C ALA A 205 1.29 6.57 11.64
N ASP A 206 0.36 5.82 11.04
CA ASP A 206 0.58 5.07 9.80
C ASP A 206 0.27 6.00 8.62
N ASP A 207 1.25 6.21 7.74
CA ASP A 207 1.16 7.19 6.67
C ASP A 207 -0.01 6.90 5.71
N GLU A 208 -0.33 5.64 5.48
CA GLU A 208 -1.46 5.19 4.65
C GLU A 208 -2.83 5.49 5.29
N MET A 209 -2.87 5.86 6.58
CA MET A 209 -4.07 6.36 7.29
C MET A 209 -4.12 7.88 7.39
N VAL A 210 -3.02 8.50 7.83
CA VAL A 210 -3.03 9.94 8.16
C VAL A 210 -2.96 10.84 6.93
N TYR A 211 -2.33 10.41 5.82
CA TYR A 211 -2.38 11.19 4.59
C TYR A 211 -3.79 11.27 4.01
N PRO A 212 -4.54 10.16 3.86
CA PRO A 212 -5.94 10.26 3.43
C PRO A 212 -6.80 11.06 4.41
N ALA A 213 -6.59 10.95 5.73
CA ALA A 213 -7.32 11.78 6.71
C ALA A 213 -7.08 13.29 6.49
N ALA A 214 -5.81 13.69 6.29
CA ALA A 214 -5.45 15.09 6.03
C ALA A 214 -6.11 15.61 4.75
N LEU A 215 -6.00 14.86 3.66
CA LEU A 215 -6.55 15.25 2.37
C LEU A 215 -8.10 15.26 2.39
N ALA A 216 -8.72 14.33 3.11
CA ALA A 216 -10.16 14.29 3.28
C ALA A 216 -10.69 15.49 4.07
N ALA A 217 -10.07 15.79 5.22
CA ALA A 217 -10.44 16.95 6.03
C ALA A 217 -10.25 18.26 5.24
N PHE A 218 -9.14 18.41 4.51
CA PHE A 218 -8.92 19.56 3.64
C PHE A 218 -9.96 19.66 2.51
N THR A 219 -10.32 18.53 1.90
CA THR A 219 -11.34 18.53 0.83
C THR A 219 -12.72 18.95 1.35
N LEU A 220 -13.06 18.60 2.59
CA LEU A 220 -14.34 18.94 3.20
C LEU A 220 -14.39 20.38 3.70
N TRP A 221 -13.31 20.85 4.33
CA TRP A 221 -13.34 22.08 5.16
C TRP A 221 -12.18 23.05 4.88
N GLY A 222 -11.38 22.80 3.85
CA GLY A 222 -10.21 23.61 3.52
C GLY A 222 -9.10 23.50 4.56
N ASP A 223 -8.25 24.52 4.60
CA ASP A 223 -7.15 24.62 5.56
C ASP A 223 -7.67 24.96 6.96
N CYS A 224 -8.08 23.93 7.70
CA CYS A 224 -8.55 24.00 9.07
C CYS A 224 -7.59 23.31 10.05
N GLU A 225 -7.75 23.54 11.36
CA GLU A 225 -6.87 22.98 12.38
C GLU A 225 -6.78 21.45 12.33
N LEU A 226 -7.92 20.76 12.16
CA LEU A 226 -7.95 19.30 12.03
C LEU A 226 -7.18 18.81 10.80
N ALA A 227 -7.34 19.47 9.65
CA ALA A 227 -6.62 19.12 8.43
C ALA A 227 -5.10 19.30 8.61
N ARG A 228 -4.67 20.40 9.26
CA ARG A 228 -3.26 20.64 9.60
C ARG A 228 -2.72 19.59 10.56
N GLN A 229 -3.47 19.21 11.60
CA GLN A 229 -3.03 18.21 12.57
C GLN A 229 -2.80 16.84 11.92
N TYR A 230 -3.69 16.40 11.01
CA TYR A 230 -3.45 15.18 10.24
C TYR A 230 -2.28 15.33 9.26
N LEU A 231 -2.15 16.49 8.59
CA LEU A 231 -1.03 16.76 7.67
C LEU A 231 0.32 16.72 8.41
N HIS A 232 0.37 17.28 9.62
CA HIS A 232 1.56 17.29 10.47
C HIS A 232 1.91 15.88 10.94
N ALA A 233 0.92 15.10 11.38
CA ALA A 233 1.13 13.68 11.70
C ALA A 233 1.61 12.88 10.47
N ALA A 234 1.10 13.18 9.27
CA ALA A 234 1.48 12.51 8.04
C ALA A 234 2.91 12.82 7.59
N VAL A 235 3.35 14.08 7.69
CA VAL A 235 4.72 14.47 7.31
C VAL A 235 5.74 14.01 8.36
N GLU A 236 5.37 13.94 9.63
CA GLU A 236 6.19 13.29 10.67
C GLU A 236 6.32 11.78 10.41
N ALA A 237 5.21 11.11 10.05
CA ALA A 237 5.20 9.69 9.75
C ALA A 237 6.07 9.38 8.53
N ASN A 238 5.82 10.04 7.39
CA ASN A 238 6.56 9.81 6.16
C ASN A 238 6.66 11.06 5.27
N PRO A 239 7.73 11.86 5.38
CA PRO A 239 7.87 13.07 4.56
C PRO A 239 8.15 12.77 3.08
N GLN A 240 8.45 11.52 2.72
CA GLN A 240 8.81 11.17 1.33
C GLN A 240 7.65 11.35 0.34
N VAL A 241 6.41 11.25 0.81
CA VAL A 241 5.22 11.52 -0.01
C VAL A 241 5.23 12.96 -0.47
N LEU A 242 5.20 13.93 0.45
CA LEU A 242 5.13 15.35 0.12
C LEU A 242 6.40 15.84 -0.60
N ILE A 243 7.59 15.33 -0.23
CA ILE A 243 8.84 15.64 -0.98
C ILE A 243 8.69 15.28 -2.46
N LYS A 244 8.04 14.16 -2.79
CA LYS A 244 7.88 13.71 -4.18
C LYS A 244 6.76 14.44 -4.91
N VAL A 245 5.65 14.70 -4.23
CA VAL A 245 4.53 15.52 -4.72
C VAL A 245 5.03 16.92 -5.08
N LEU A 246 5.67 17.62 -4.13
CA LEU A 246 6.16 18.99 -4.32
C LEU A 246 7.31 19.08 -5.32
N ALA A 247 8.11 18.01 -5.47
CA ALA A 247 9.11 17.91 -6.53
C ALA A 247 8.51 17.59 -7.92
N ASN A 248 7.18 17.57 -8.06
CA ASN A 248 6.46 17.18 -9.27
C ASN A 248 7.00 15.88 -9.89
N SER A 249 7.26 14.88 -9.04
CA SER A 249 7.82 13.61 -9.48
C SER A 249 6.81 12.87 -10.35
N LYS A 250 7.25 12.06 -11.33
CA LYS A 250 6.33 11.25 -12.12
C LYS A 250 5.57 10.24 -11.23
N ARG A 251 4.25 10.14 -11.42
CA ARG A 251 3.41 9.09 -10.82
C ARG A 251 3.92 7.71 -11.20
N PRO A 252 4.19 6.82 -10.22
CA PRO A 252 4.51 5.44 -10.54
C PRO A 252 3.35 4.79 -11.30
N SER A 253 3.65 3.84 -12.18
CA SER A 253 2.63 3.14 -12.97
C SER A 253 2.04 1.92 -12.26
N ASP A 254 2.67 1.47 -11.18
CA ASP A 254 2.27 0.27 -10.44
C ASP A 254 2.84 0.30 -9.02
N LEU A 255 2.37 -0.61 -8.19
CA LEU A 255 2.87 -0.86 -6.84
C LEU A 255 4.36 -1.17 -6.83
N LYS A 256 5.02 -0.82 -5.73
CA LYS A 256 6.41 -1.19 -5.47
C LYS A 256 6.50 -2.69 -5.15
N ALA A 257 6.91 -3.50 -6.13
CA ALA A 257 7.26 -4.90 -5.87
C ALA A 257 8.52 -5.00 -4.99
N THR A 258 8.35 -5.35 -3.71
CA THR A 258 9.45 -5.52 -2.74
C THR A 258 9.21 -6.71 -1.82
N PRO A 259 10.24 -7.52 -1.51
CA PRO A 259 10.11 -8.67 -0.61
C PRO A 259 9.98 -8.26 0.87
N SER A 260 10.39 -7.03 1.21
CA SER A 260 10.26 -6.47 2.55
C SER A 260 9.73 -5.04 2.47
N ARG A 261 8.79 -4.74 3.37
CA ARG A 261 8.23 -3.40 3.57
C ARG A 261 8.64 -2.92 4.96
N THR A 262 8.92 -1.62 5.06
CA THR A 262 9.14 -0.93 6.33
C THR A 262 7.96 -0.02 6.55
N LEU A 263 7.41 -0.01 7.77
CA LEU A 263 6.37 0.93 8.17
C LEU A 263 6.82 2.36 7.85
N ASN A 264 5.94 3.15 7.22
CA ASN A 264 6.23 4.53 6.79
C ASN A 264 7.50 4.65 5.91
N GLY A 265 7.79 3.61 5.13
CA GLY A 265 8.99 3.49 4.32
C GLY A 265 8.93 4.24 2.99
N ARG A 266 9.94 4.01 2.13
CA ARG A 266 9.92 4.56 0.75
C ARG A 266 8.93 3.81 -0.15
N GLU A 267 8.59 2.60 0.25
CA GLU A 267 7.68 1.67 -0.36
C GLU A 267 6.25 2.21 -0.23
N THR A 268 5.80 2.52 0.99
CA THR A 268 4.47 3.12 1.23
C THR A 268 4.37 4.49 0.54
N ALA A 269 5.41 5.33 0.59
CA ALA A 269 5.41 6.59 -0.16
C ALA A 269 5.31 6.40 -1.68
N HIS A 270 5.87 5.32 -2.24
CA HIS A 270 5.71 4.99 -3.66
C HIS A 270 4.27 4.61 -3.95
N ASP A 271 3.69 3.74 -3.14
CA ASP A 271 2.33 3.22 -3.33
C ASP A 271 1.28 4.32 -3.13
N HIS A 272 1.51 5.21 -2.16
CA HIS A 272 0.68 6.40 -1.95
C HIS A 272 0.67 7.33 -3.16
N LEU A 273 1.83 7.56 -3.80
CA LEU A 273 1.89 8.33 -5.04
C LEU A 273 1.22 7.60 -6.20
N TRP A 274 1.47 6.30 -6.35
CA TRP A 274 0.78 5.49 -7.35
C TRP A 274 -0.73 5.60 -7.19
N LEU A 275 -1.24 5.59 -5.96
CA LEU A 275 -2.67 5.60 -5.70
C LEU A 275 -3.30 6.99 -5.73
N THR A 276 -2.66 8.04 -5.20
CA THR A 276 -3.34 9.33 -4.93
C THR A 276 -2.59 10.57 -5.41
N GLN A 277 -1.48 10.45 -6.14
CA GLN A 277 -0.69 11.64 -6.52
C GLN A 277 -1.50 12.68 -7.31
N ASN A 278 -2.46 12.26 -8.14
CA ASN A 278 -3.35 13.17 -8.86
C ASN A 278 -4.18 14.06 -7.92
N LEU A 279 -4.53 13.57 -6.74
CA LEU A 279 -5.28 14.34 -5.74
C LEU A 279 -4.38 15.36 -5.04
N TRP A 280 -3.15 14.96 -4.71
CA TRP A 280 -2.15 15.85 -4.10
C TRP A 280 -1.58 16.89 -5.05
N ALA A 281 -1.57 16.62 -6.36
CA ALA A 281 -1.06 17.52 -7.39
C ALA A 281 -2.05 18.63 -7.78
N LYS A 282 -3.24 18.69 -7.18
CA LYS A 282 -4.19 19.78 -7.40
C LYS A 282 -3.60 21.12 -6.89
N PRO A 283 -3.72 22.23 -7.64
CA PRO A 283 -3.08 23.50 -7.28
C PRO A 283 -3.39 23.98 -5.86
N GLU A 284 -4.64 23.88 -5.42
CA GLU A 284 -5.08 24.27 -4.08
C GLU A 284 -4.46 23.42 -2.98
N VAL A 285 -4.29 22.12 -3.21
CA VAL A 285 -3.65 21.19 -2.26
C VAL A 285 -2.14 21.45 -2.22
N MET A 286 -1.52 21.66 -3.39
CA MET A 286 -0.10 21.99 -3.51
C MET A 286 0.23 23.30 -2.78
N ASN A 287 -0.56 24.35 -2.99
CA ASN A 287 -0.38 25.64 -2.31
C ASN A 287 -0.58 25.53 -0.81
N TRP A 288 -1.53 24.70 -0.35
CA TRP A 288 -1.74 24.45 1.07
C TRP A 288 -0.52 23.80 1.72
N VAL A 289 -0.05 22.67 1.18
CA VAL A 289 1.09 21.94 1.78
C VAL A 289 2.42 22.65 1.61
N ASP A 290 2.63 23.38 0.50
CA ASP A 290 3.81 24.25 0.32
C ASP A 290 3.72 25.56 1.12
N GLY A 291 2.54 25.92 1.63
CA GLY A 291 2.35 27.08 2.51
C GLY A 291 2.63 26.78 3.98
N ASP A 292 2.54 25.50 4.39
CA ASP A 292 2.62 25.11 5.80
C ASP A 292 4.06 25.06 6.33
N ALA A 293 4.32 25.84 7.39
CA ALA A 293 5.64 25.98 7.98
C ALA A 293 6.17 24.69 8.63
N PHE A 294 5.28 23.89 9.23
CA PHE A 294 5.64 22.62 9.85
C PHE A 294 6.02 21.60 8.77
N VAL A 295 5.25 21.53 7.68
CA VAL A 295 5.59 20.71 6.52
C VAL A 295 6.97 21.09 5.97
N LYS A 296 7.23 22.39 5.75
CA LYS A 296 8.54 22.88 5.29
C LYS A 296 9.70 22.42 6.17
N GLN A 297 9.55 22.51 7.49
CA GLN A 297 10.57 22.05 8.44
C GLN A 297 10.91 20.57 8.28
N HIS A 298 9.95 19.73 7.87
CA HIS A 298 10.13 18.28 7.74
C HIS A 298 10.62 17.84 6.36
N ILE A 299 10.35 18.62 5.30
CA ILE A 299 10.68 18.23 3.92
C ILE A 299 11.92 18.92 3.36
N LEU A 300 12.25 20.12 3.83
CA LEU A 300 13.37 20.93 3.33
C LEU A 300 14.66 20.53 4.02
N ARG A 301 15.73 20.39 3.24
CA ARG A 301 17.01 19.92 3.75
C ARG A 301 17.91 21.08 4.17
N VAL A 302 18.58 20.92 5.30
CA VAL A 302 19.74 21.74 5.65
C VAL A 302 20.97 21.23 4.89
N CYS A 303 21.83 22.16 4.43
CA CYS A 303 23.12 21.82 3.85
C CYS A 303 23.90 20.92 4.82
N SER A 304 24.48 19.85 4.30
CA SER A 304 25.23 18.88 5.11
C SER A 304 26.61 19.36 5.53
N GLU A 305 27.07 20.52 5.03
CA GLU A 305 28.28 21.16 5.56
C GLU A 305 27.90 21.88 6.87
N PRO A 306 28.52 21.51 8.03
CA PRO A 306 28.11 22.01 9.34
C PRO A 306 28.20 23.53 9.55
N GLY A 307 29.14 24.22 8.91
CA GLY A 307 29.32 25.67 9.01
C GLY A 307 28.39 26.50 8.11
N CYS A 308 27.67 25.87 7.18
CA CYS A 308 26.90 26.56 6.15
C CYS A 308 25.52 27.00 6.64
N GLY A 309 24.77 26.11 7.30
CA GLY A 309 23.43 26.38 7.85
C GLY A 309 22.31 26.69 6.83
N LYS A 310 22.60 26.78 5.52
CA LYS A 310 21.58 27.06 4.50
C LYS A 310 20.52 25.96 4.41
N VAL A 311 19.26 26.35 4.27
CA VAL A 311 18.09 25.46 4.15
C VAL A 311 17.47 25.60 2.77
N GLU A 312 17.02 24.48 2.18
CA GLU A 312 16.31 24.48 0.90
C GLU A 312 15.15 25.49 0.93
N GLU A 313 14.93 26.20 -0.17
CA GLU A 313 13.70 26.99 -0.38
C GLU A 313 12.62 26.12 -1.03
N THR A 314 13.04 25.20 -1.90
CA THR A 314 12.17 24.23 -2.57
C THR A 314 12.74 22.82 -2.42
N VAL A 315 11.87 21.80 -2.39
CA VAL A 315 12.31 20.41 -2.19
C VAL A 315 13.29 19.96 -3.27
N LYS A 316 14.34 19.23 -2.86
CA LYS A 316 15.39 18.70 -3.76
C LYS A 316 16.21 19.76 -4.51
N GLN A 317 16.25 21.00 -4.01
CA GLN A 317 17.10 22.05 -4.56
C GLN A 317 18.60 21.70 -4.38
N TRP A 318 18.98 20.97 -3.33
CA TRP A 318 20.39 20.69 -3.02
C TRP A 318 21.00 19.57 -3.84
N GLN A 319 22.31 19.69 -4.11
CA GLN A 319 23.10 18.67 -4.78
C GLN A 319 23.30 17.47 -3.86
N GLN A 320 22.83 16.31 -4.29
CA GLN A 320 23.00 15.06 -3.56
C GLN A 320 24.41 14.46 -3.80
N CYS A 321 25.04 13.97 -2.73
CA CYS A 321 26.28 13.21 -2.83
C CYS A 321 26.07 11.93 -3.67
N SER A 322 26.76 11.82 -4.81
CA SER A 322 26.62 10.70 -5.75
C SER A 322 27.02 9.34 -5.17
N GLY A 323 27.88 9.32 -4.15
CA GLY A 323 28.32 8.11 -3.45
C GLY A 323 27.25 7.57 -2.50
N CYS A 324 27.04 8.23 -1.36
CA CYS A 324 26.13 7.74 -0.32
C CYS A 324 24.65 8.06 -0.57
N LYS A 325 24.34 9.10 -1.35
CA LYS A 325 22.98 9.63 -1.56
C LYS A 325 22.27 10.10 -0.29
N LYS A 326 23.01 10.29 0.81
CA LYS A 326 22.50 10.73 2.12
C LYS A 326 22.77 12.21 2.39
N ALA A 327 23.99 12.66 2.09
CA ALA A 327 24.37 14.07 2.26
C ALA A 327 23.91 14.92 1.06
N HIS A 328 23.50 16.17 1.35
CA HIS A 328 22.97 17.13 0.39
C HIS A 328 23.66 18.48 0.62
N TYR A 329 24.11 19.13 -0.45
CA TYR A 329 24.91 20.35 -0.38
C TYR A 329 24.32 21.44 -1.25
N CYS A 330 24.30 22.68 -0.74
CA CYS A 330 23.86 23.83 -1.52
C CYS A 330 24.84 24.17 -2.68
N SER A 331 26.09 23.68 -2.60
CA SER A 331 27.11 23.91 -3.63
C SER A 331 28.20 22.84 -3.62
N ARG A 332 28.96 22.74 -4.73
CA ARG A 332 30.17 21.90 -4.81
C ARG A 332 31.27 22.34 -3.83
N ALA A 333 31.33 23.63 -3.47
CA ALA A 333 32.29 24.14 -2.50
C ALA A 333 32.01 23.53 -1.11
N CYS A 334 30.77 23.61 -0.63
CA CYS A 334 30.37 23.00 0.64
C CYS A 334 30.60 21.48 0.67
N GLN A 335 30.39 20.78 -0.46
CA GLN A 335 30.72 19.36 -0.55
C GLN A 335 32.22 19.10 -0.39
N LYS A 336 33.07 19.93 -1.01
CA LYS A 336 34.53 19.83 -0.93
C LYS A 336 35.02 20.11 0.50
N ASP A 337 34.47 21.13 1.14
CA ASP A 337 34.85 21.55 2.50
C ASP A 337 34.46 20.47 3.52
N HIS A 338 33.28 19.86 3.38
CA HIS A 338 32.85 18.75 4.25
C HIS A 338 33.55 17.42 3.94
N TRP A 339 34.25 17.27 2.80
CA TRP A 339 34.66 15.95 2.30
C TRP A 339 35.58 15.19 3.26
N SER A 340 36.52 15.86 3.92
CA SER A 340 37.46 15.25 4.86
C SER A 340 36.74 14.53 6.02
N ALA A 341 35.69 15.14 6.58
CA ALA A 341 34.86 14.56 7.63
C ALA A 341 33.81 13.56 7.08
N HIS A 342 33.25 13.84 5.90
CA HIS A 342 32.19 13.03 5.29
C HIS A 342 32.66 11.67 4.74
N LYS A 343 33.90 11.58 4.25
CA LYS A 343 34.41 10.47 3.42
C LYS A 343 34.19 9.09 4.03
N GLU A 344 34.48 8.92 5.31
CA GLU A 344 34.36 7.60 5.97
C GLU A 344 32.90 7.17 6.14
N MET A 345 32.02 8.08 6.54
CA MET A 345 30.57 7.82 6.56
C MET A 345 30.08 7.47 5.14
N CYS A 346 30.53 8.21 4.12
CA CYS A 346 30.13 7.97 2.74
C CYS A 346 30.47 6.56 2.26
N LYS A 347 31.67 6.05 2.58
CA LYS A 347 32.08 4.68 2.24
C LYS A 347 31.24 3.63 2.98
N ARG A 348 30.93 3.86 4.26
CA ARG A 348 30.11 2.96 5.07
C ARG A 348 28.70 2.80 4.49
N GLU A 349 28.05 3.91 4.15
CA GLU A 349 26.74 3.93 3.51
C GLU A 349 26.76 3.21 2.15
N GLN A 350 27.80 3.43 1.34
CA GLN A 350 27.97 2.73 0.07
C GLN A 350 28.10 1.20 0.27
N LYS A 351 28.85 0.76 1.28
CA LYS A 351 28.98 -0.67 1.61
C LYS A 351 27.64 -1.25 2.03
N TYR A 352 26.91 -0.57 2.91
CA TYR A 352 25.57 -1.00 3.35
C TYR A 352 24.58 -1.09 2.17
N ALA A 353 24.57 -0.09 1.29
CA ALA A 353 23.72 -0.08 0.10
C ALA A 353 24.05 -1.20 -0.91
N ARG A 354 25.31 -1.68 -0.95
CA ARG A 354 25.69 -2.84 -1.78
C ARG A 354 25.21 -4.14 -1.16
N LEU A 355 25.38 -4.31 0.15
CA LEU A 355 24.96 -5.52 0.87
C LEU A 355 23.44 -5.70 0.85
N SER A 356 22.69 -4.61 1.03
CA SER A 356 21.21 -4.62 0.97
C SER A 356 20.61 -4.90 -0.41
N LYS A 357 21.42 -4.93 -1.49
CA LYS A 357 20.98 -5.32 -2.83
C LYS A 357 21.22 -6.79 -3.17
N ILE A 358 21.99 -7.49 -2.34
CA ILE A 358 22.36 -8.92 -2.53
C ILE A 358 21.33 -9.84 -1.84
N HIS A 359 20.41 -9.27 -1.06
CA HIS A 359 19.27 -9.93 -0.43
C HIS A 359 17.98 -9.31 -0.98
#